data_AF-A0A2V8K9W8-F1
#
_entry.id   AF-A0A2V8K9W8-F1
#
_cell.length_a   1.000
_cell.length_b   1.000
_cell.length_c   1.000
_cell.angle_alpha   90.00
_cell.angle_beta   90.00
_cell.angle_gamma   90.00
#
_symmetry.space_group_name_H-M   'P 1'
#
loop_
_entity.id
_entity.type
_entity.pdbx_description
1 polymer ?
#
loop_
_entity_poly.entity_id
_entity_poly.type
_entity_poly.pdbx_seq_one_letter_code
_entity_poly.pdbx_strand_id
1 'polypeptide(L)'
;MIEIREENLINVTDTSVIIYPSLCRTTGHNKVTCPGWILRLWYPRRHQKGLINMALPDAAYDPFERGRFPVGVRTIEALDSGRNRLFNCEIWYPATVAHAGEDLAFETQDAFSVPNRNEQRRQAAVRNVAAERGNYPLVVFSHASAFHRRGGTFLCTHLASHGYVVAALDHSEVVAPELSRKQNETDEQKAARWDEAIASRVPDVRFLLDQLVDRPLPIGG
;
A
#
# COMPACT_ATOMS: atom_id res chain seq x y z
N MET A 1 23.76 15.09 -12.32
CA MET A 1 23.68 13.99 -13.30
C MET A 1 23.89 12.70 -12.53
N ILE A 2 22.81 12.12 -12.00
CA ILE A 2 22.85 10.89 -11.21
C ILE A 2 22.23 9.80 -12.08
N GLU A 3 23.06 8.82 -12.41
CA GLU A 3 22.74 7.60 -13.13
C GLU A 3 22.17 6.60 -12.13
N ILE A 4 20.90 6.24 -12.31
CA ILE A 4 20.20 5.23 -11.51
C ILE A 4 20.49 3.87 -12.16
N ARG A 5 21.27 3.01 -11.49
CA ARG A 5 21.55 1.66 -12.00
C ARG A 5 20.32 0.76 -11.87
N GLU A 6 19.99 0.09 -12.97
CA GLU A 6 18.76 -0.67 -13.26
C GLU A 6 18.54 -1.97 -12.44
N GLU A 7 19.40 -2.30 -11.47
CA GLU A 7 19.50 -3.69 -10.96
C GLU A 7 18.67 -4.01 -9.70
N ASN A 8 17.75 -3.14 -9.27
CA ASN A 8 16.83 -3.40 -8.14
C ASN A 8 15.35 -3.28 -8.49
N LEU A 9 14.99 -3.33 -9.78
CA LEU A 9 13.60 -3.45 -10.21
C LEU A 9 13.15 -4.91 -10.05
N ILE A 10 12.53 -5.22 -8.91
CA ILE A 10 11.73 -6.44 -8.79
C ILE A 10 10.61 -6.31 -9.83
N ASN A 11 10.52 -7.27 -10.75
CA ASN A 11 9.49 -7.34 -11.78
C ASN A 11 8.10 -7.15 -11.17
N VAL A 12 7.44 -6.02 -11.47
CA VAL A 12 6.16 -5.58 -10.87
C VAL A 12 4.97 -6.28 -11.57
N THR A 13 5.05 -7.59 -11.75
CA THR A 13 3.97 -8.39 -12.36
C THR A 13 3.10 -9.12 -11.33
N ASP A 14 3.58 -9.24 -10.08
CA ASP A 14 2.85 -9.82 -8.95
C ASP A 14 2.59 -8.77 -7.86
N THR A 15 1.43 -8.89 -7.20
CA THR A 15 0.97 -8.02 -6.10
C THR A 15 2.13 -7.68 -5.16
N SER A 16 2.49 -6.40 -5.08
CA SER A 16 3.66 -5.94 -4.33
C SER A 16 3.24 -4.97 -3.23
N VAL A 17 3.81 -5.18 -2.04
CA VAL A 17 3.68 -4.29 -0.88
C VAL A 17 5.01 -3.54 -0.75
N ILE A 18 4.99 -2.22 -0.93
CA ILE A 18 6.19 -1.40 -0.78
C ILE A 18 6.10 -0.69 0.57
N ILE A 19 7.03 -1.01 1.47
CA ILE A 19 7.13 -0.43 2.83
C ILE A 19 8.25 0.61 2.83
N TYR A 20 7.93 1.88 3.10
CA TYR A 20 8.93 2.94 3.28
C TYR A 20 9.15 3.20 4.78
N PRO A 21 10.33 2.89 5.35
CA PRO A 21 10.65 3.28 6.71
C PRO A 21 10.98 4.77 6.77
N SER A 22 10.16 5.54 7.48
CA SER A 22 10.21 7.01 7.64
C SER A 22 11.40 7.54 8.48
N LEU A 23 12.58 6.89 8.49
CA LEU A 23 13.68 7.26 9.40
C LEU A 23 15.11 7.29 8.81
N CYS A 24 15.29 7.29 7.50
CA CYS A 24 16.63 7.49 6.93
C CYS A 24 16.97 8.99 6.83
N ARG A 25 17.85 9.48 7.71
CA ARG A 25 18.49 10.80 7.56
C ARG A 25 19.78 10.68 6.75
N THR A 26 19.94 11.53 5.75
CA THR A 26 21.22 11.78 5.07
C THR A 26 22.10 12.66 5.96
N THR A 27 23.33 12.19 6.22
CA THR A 27 24.41 13.08 6.69
C THR A 27 25.42 13.25 5.56
N GLY A 28 26.03 14.43 5.48
CA GLY A 28 26.73 15.03 4.32
C GLY A 28 27.98 14.32 3.77
N HIS A 29 28.10 13.01 3.95
CA HIS A 29 29.18 12.20 3.40
C HIS A 29 28.65 10.88 2.81
N ASN A 30 27.75 10.95 1.81
CA ASN A 30 27.39 9.82 0.93
C ASN A 30 27.21 8.44 1.63
N LYS A 31 26.73 8.42 2.87
CA LYS A 31 26.50 7.23 3.68
C LYS A 31 25.09 7.31 4.24
N VAL A 32 24.27 6.35 3.83
CA VAL A 32 22.97 6.08 4.45
C VAL A 32 23.24 5.16 5.64
N THR A 33 22.92 5.60 6.86
CA THR A 33 22.97 4.75 8.05
C THR A 33 21.58 4.18 8.32
N CYS A 34 21.41 2.88 8.10
CA CYS A 34 20.22 2.13 8.53
C CYS A 34 20.52 1.37 9.83
N PRO A 35 19.62 1.36 10.83
CA PRO A 35 19.73 0.48 11.99
C PRO A 35 19.81 -0.99 11.55
N GLY A 36 20.73 -1.76 12.15
CA GLY A 36 21.10 -3.13 11.71
C GLY A 36 19.97 -4.18 11.72
N TRP A 37 18.80 -3.89 12.28
CA TRP A 37 17.64 -4.79 12.23
C TRP A 37 16.92 -4.80 10.87
N ILE A 38 17.09 -3.75 10.05
CA ILE A 38 16.51 -3.65 8.68
C ILE A 38 17.14 -4.68 7.72
N LEU A 39 18.41 -5.06 7.89
CA LEU A 39 19.10 -6.03 7.03
C LEU A 39 18.77 -7.50 7.38
N ARG A 40 18.06 -7.76 8.48
CA ARG A 40 17.88 -9.12 9.03
C ARG A 40 16.60 -9.82 8.53
N LEU A 41 15.72 -9.12 7.82
CA LEU A 41 14.43 -9.65 7.35
C LEU A 41 14.51 -10.40 6.01
N TRP A 42 15.63 -10.34 5.28
CA TRP A 42 15.68 -10.84 3.89
C TRP A 42 16.77 -11.89 3.61
N TYR A 43 17.67 -12.19 4.55
CA TYR A 43 18.66 -13.27 4.43
C TYR A 43 18.85 -14.00 5.77
N PRO A 44 18.26 -15.19 5.98
CA PRO A 44 18.62 -16.02 7.12
C PRO A 44 20.03 -16.59 6.89
N ARG A 45 21.01 -16.12 7.66
CA ARG A 45 22.35 -16.75 7.68
C ARG A 45 22.22 -18.18 8.19
N ARG A 46 22.73 -19.13 7.39
CA ARG A 46 22.99 -20.52 7.79
C ARG A 46 23.81 -20.58 9.08
N HIS A 47 23.35 -21.47 9.97
CA HIS A 47 23.97 -22.03 11.17
C HIS A 47 25.35 -21.52 11.63
N GLN A 48 25.40 -21.07 12.88
CA GLN A 48 26.51 -21.37 13.77
C GLN A 48 25.95 -21.84 15.11
N LYS A 49 26.31 -23.07 15.49
CA LYS A 49 25.90 -23.71 16.75
C LYS A 49 26.61 -23.00 17.92
N GLY A 50 25.85 -22.59 18.91
CA GLY A 50 26.36 -22.05 20.17
C GLY A 50 25.21 -21.86 21.15
N LEU A 51 25.17 -22.71 22.17
CA LEU A 51 24.15 -22.74 23.23
C LEU A 51 24.19 -21.44 24.05
N ILE A 52 23.12 -20.65 24.01
CA ILE A 52 22.72 -19.79 25.12
C ILE A 52 21.22 -19.96 25.34
N ASN A 53 20.89 -20.51 26.50
CA ASN A 53 19.53 -20.68 26.97
C ASN A 53 19.05 -19.31 27.47
N MET A 54 18.25 -18.61 26.68
CA MET A 54 17.56 -17.40 27.11
C MET A 54 16.07 -17.64 26.93
N ALA A 55 15.40 -17.96 28.04
CA ALA A 55 13.95 -18.07 28.08
C ALA A 55 13.34 -16.72 27.67
N LEU A 56 12.65 -16.70 26.53
CA LEU A 56 11.75 -15.62 26.15
C LEU A 56 10.34 -16.04 26.58
N PRO A 57 9.54 -15.19 27.25
CA PRO A 57 8.11 -15.40 27.30
C PRO A 57 7.57 -15.18 25.89
N ASP A 58 7.45 -16.26 25.12
CA ASP A 58 6.65 -16.31 23.89
C ASP A 58 5.18 -16.13 24.30
N ALA A 59 4.74 -14.88 24.45
CA ALA A 59 3.43 -14.55 23.96
C ALA A 59 3.54 -14.71 22.44
N ALA A 60 3.21 -15.90 21.94
CA ALA A 60 3.39 -16.28 20.55
C ALA A 60 2.76 -15.21 19.65
N TYR A 61 3.59 -14.52 18.86
CA TYR A 61 3.11 -13.58 17.86
C TYR A 61 2.30 -14.37 16.82
N ASP A 62 0.99 -14.14 16.77
CA ASP A 62 0.12 -14.67 15.73
C ASP A 62 -0.01 -13.62 14.61
N PRO A 63 0.54 -13.86 13.41
CA PRO A 63 0.45 -12.93 12.28
C PRO A 63 -0.96 -12.79 11.70
N PHE A 64 -1.92 -13.63 12.11
CA PHE A 64 -3.31 -13.55 11.67
C PHE A 64 -4.18 -12.75 12.65
N GLU A 65 -3.71 -12.58 13.89
CA GLU A 65 -4.40 -11.77 14.87
C GLU A 65 -4.40 -10.30 14.46
N ARG A 66 -5.57 -9.69 14.62
CA ARG A 66 -5.76 -8.28 14.28
C ARG A 66 -5.01 -7.41 15.28
N GLY A 67 -4.51 -6.26 14.82
CA GLY A 67 -3.89 -5.29 15.69
C GLY A 67 -4.92 -4.55 16.56
N ARG A 68 -4.41 -3.77 17.52
CA ARG A 68 -5.21 -3.11 18.56
C ARG A 68 -6.10 -1.95 18.07
N PHE A 69 -5.82 -1.39 16.90
CA PHE A 69 -6.53 -0.20 16.42
C PHE A 69 -7.78 -0.61 15.66
N PRO A 70 -8.93 0.05 15.88
CA PRO A 70 -9.97 0.00 14.89
C PRO A 70 -9.50 0.63 13.59
N VAL A 71 -10.13 0.30 12.46
CA VAL A 71 -9.68 0.76 11.14
C VAL A 71 -10.73 1.65 10.50
N GLY A 72 -10.27 2.82 10.05
CA GLY A 72 -11.02 3.71 9.17
C GLY A 72 -10.58 3.53 7.73
N VAL A 73 -11.47 3.84 6.79
CA VAL A 73 -11.14 3.86 5.37
C VAL A 73 -11.74 5.07 4.67
N ARG A 74 -10.97 5.67 3.76
CA ARG A 74 -11.38 6.84 2.97
C ARG A 74 -10.94 6.70 1.52
N THR A 75 -11.79 7.19 0.60
CA THR A 75 -11.40 7.39 -0.80
C THR A 75 -11.07 8.87 -1.01
N ILE A 76 -9.98 9.16 -1.70
CA ILE A 76 -9.65 10.50 -2.20
C ILE A 76 -9.41 10.44 -3.71
N GLU A 77 -9.60 11.56 -4.37
CA GLU A 77 -9.19 11.75 -5.76
C GLU A 77 -7.88 12.54 -5.80
N ALA A 78 -6.94 12.10 -6.63
CA ALA A 78 -5.63 12.72 -6.77
C ALA A 78 -5.32 12.97 -8.26
N LEU A 79 -5.25 14.24 -8.65
CA LEU A 79 -4.93 14.65 -10.02
C LEU A 79 -3.42 14.76 -10.22
N ASP A 80 -2.88 13.90 -11.09
CA ASP A 80 -1.55 14.07 -11.66
C ASP A 80 -1.64 14.99 -12.87
N SER A 81 -1.44 16.29 -12.64
CA SER A 81 -1.50 17.29 -13.72
C SER A 81 -0.39 17.13 -14.76
N GLY A 82 0.74 16.51 -14.39
CA GLY A 82 1.86 16.29 -15.32
C GLY A 82 1.53 15.25 -16.38
N ARG A 83 0.76 14.22 -16.02
CA ARG A 83 0.27 13.18 -16.94
C ARG A 83 -1.20 13.34 -17.34
N ASN A 84 -1.89 14.33 -16.79
CA ASN A 84 -3.33 14.56 -16.93
C ASN A 84 -4.17 13.32 -16.58
N ARG A 85 -3.88 12.70 -15.42
CA ARG A 85 -4.55 11.48 -14.93
C ARG A 85 -5.17 11.72 -13.56
N LEU A 86 -6.45 11.39 -13.41
CA LEU A 86 -7.15 11.44 -12.11
C LEU A 86 -7.19 10.05 -11.49
N PHE A 87 -6.54 9.89 -10.35
CA PHE A 87 -6.47 8.64 -9.62
C PHE A 87 -7.51 8.58 -8.51
N ASN A 88 -8.23 7.46 -8.42
CA ASN A 88 -8.95 7.11 -7.20
C ASN A 88 -7.99 6.40 -6.25
N CYS A 89 -7.83 6.94 -5.04
CA CYS A 89 -6.96 6.39 -4.02
C CYS A 89 -7.77 5.93 -2.81
N GLU A 90 -7.50 4.73 -2.31
CA GLU A 90 -8.09 4.20 -1.08
C GLU A 90 -7.04 4.27 0.04
N ILE A 91 -7.41 4.78 1.20
CA ILE A 91 -6.52 4.95 2.34
C ILE A 91 -7.16 4.27 3.55
N TRP A 92 -6.44 3.30 4.12
CA TRP A 92 -6.77 2.65 5.39
C TRP A 92 -5.88 3.20 6.48
N TYR A 93 -6.46 3.47 7.64
CA TYR A 93 -5.74 4.12 8.74
C TYR A 93 -6.27 3.65 10.10
N PRO A 94 -5.46 3.75 11.17
CA PRO A 94 -5.94 3.59 12.54
C PRO A 94 -7.05 4.62 12.83
N ALA A 95 -8.25 4.16 13.12
CA ALA A 95 -9.36 5.00 13.56
C ALA A 95 -9.31 5.21 15.07
N THR A 96 -10.02 6.22 15.54
CA THR A 96 -10.15 6.47 16.98
C THR A 96 -10.84 5.30 17.67
N VAL A 97 -10.47 5.03 18.94
CA VAL A 97 -11.06 3.95 19.76
C VAL A 97 -12.59 4.05 19.94
N ALA A 98 -13.19 5.22 19.67
CA ALA A 98 -14.64 5.40 19.64
C ALA A 98 -15.34 4.48 18.64
N HIS A 99 -14.63 4.02 17.60
CA HIS A 99 -15.15 3.11 16.55
C HIS A 99 -14.72 1.65 16.76
N ALA A 100 -14.26 1.28 17.96
CA ALA A 100 -13.87 -0.09 18.27
C ALA A 100 -15.04 -1.06 18.10
N GLY A 101 -14.86 -2.08 17.26
CA GLY A 101 -15.88 -3.10 16.99
C GLY A 101 -16.83 -2.74 15.83
N GLU A 102 -17.00 -1.45 15.51
CA GLU A 102 -17.79 -1.01 14.34
C GLU A 102 -17.15 -1.46 13.02
N ASP A 103 -15.83 -1.54 12.97
CA ASP A 103 -15.06 -2.04 11.84
C ASP A 103 -15.17 -3.56 11.64
N LEU A 104 -15.78 -4.28 12.58
CA LEU A 104 -16.03 -5.72 12.52
C LEU A 104 -17.53 -6.06 12.46
N ALA A 105 -18.38 -5.16 12.94
CA ALA A 105 -19.82 -5.35 12.91
C ALA A 105 -20.36 -5.22 11.47
N PHE A 106 -21.16 -6.21 11.06
CA PHE A 106 -21.66 -6.33 9.69
C PHE A 106 -22.40 -5.07 9.20
N GLU A 107 -23.13 -4.39 10.08
CA GLU A 107 -23.94 -3.21 9.74
C GLU A 107 -23.11 -1.96 9.48
N THR A 108 -21.93 -1.85 10.11
CA THR A 108 -21.10 -0.64 10.09
C THR A 108 -19.83 -0.81 9.26
N GLN A 109 -19.47 -2.05 8.91
CA GLN A 109 -18.40 -2.33 7.96
C GLN A 109 -18.65 -1.66 6.62
N ASP A 110 -17.62 -1.00 6.11
CA ASP A 110 -17.65 -0.42 4.78
C ASP A 110 -17.95 -1.49 3.71
N ALA A 111 -18.94 -1.20 2.89
CA ALA A 111 -19.34 -2.00 1.76
C ALA A 111 -19.02 -1.27 0.45
N PHE A 112 -18.55 -2.02 -0.54
CA PHE A 112 -18.24 -1.46 -1.85
C PHE A 112 -18.57 -2.43 -2.99
N SER A 113 -18.98 -1.84 -4.12
CA SER A 113 -19.14 -2.57 -5.37
C SER A 113 -17.78 -2.88 -6.00
N VAL A 114 -17.59 -4.13 -6.42
CA VAL A 114 -16.43 -4.54 -7.21
C VAL A 114 -16.65 -4.10 -8.66
N PRO A 115 -15.74 -3.33 -9.29
CA PRO A 115 -15.87 -2.94 -10.69
C PRO A 115 -16.04 -4.17 -11.60
N ASN A 116 -16.95 -4.06 -12.58
CA ASN A 116 -17.25 -5.11 -13.56
C ASN A 116 -17.73 -6.46 -12.96
N ARG A 117 -18.12 -6.47 -11.68
CA ARG A 117 -18.82 -7.57 -11.04
C ARG A 117 -20.05 -7.01 -10.36
N ASN A 118 -21.23 -7.59 -10.58
CA ASN A 118 -22.44 -7.22 -9.85
C ASN A 118 -22.40 -7.82 -8.43
N GLU A 119 -21.30 -7.56 -7.71
CA GLU A 119 -20.96 -8.17 -6.43
C GLU A 119 -20.59 -7.07 -5.42
N GLN A 120 -21.23 -7.12 -4.26
CA GLN A 120 -20.88 -6.29 -3.11
C GLN A 120 -19.87 -7.01 -2.23
N ARG A 121 -18.83 -6.29 -1.80
CA ARG A 121 -17.84 -6.77 -0.83
C ARG A 121 -17.85 -5.87 0.39
N ARG A 122 -17.46 -6.44 1.53
CA ARG A 122 -17.22 -5.70 2.77
C ARG A 122 -15.75 -5.78 3.16
N GLN A 123 -15.32 -4.81 3.94
CA GLN A 123 -13.98 -4.77 4.51
C GLN A 123 -14.01 -4.45 6.00
N ALA A 124 -12.99 -4.89 6.73
CA ALA A 124 -12.87 -4.70 8.17
C ALA A 124 -12.42 -3.27 8.53
N ALA A 125 -13.22 -2.28 8.11
CA ALA A 125 -13.00 -0.85 8.31
C ALA A 125 -14.33 -0.09 8.29
N VAL A 126 -14.39 1.07 8.94
CA VAL A 126 -15.54 1.99 8.90
C VAL A 126 -15.24 3.16 7.95
N ARG A 127 -16.22 3.54 7.15
CA ARG A 127 -16.09 4.59 6.14
C ARG A 127 -16.02 5.99 6.77
N ASN A 128 -15.02 6.78 6.39
CA ASN A 128 -14.90 8.23 6.67
C ASN A 128 -14.91 8.63 8.16
N VAL A 129 -14.57 7.70 9.07
CA VAL A 129 -14.45 7.99 10.51
C VAL A 129 -13.18 8.76 10.84
N ALA A 130 -13.13 9.35 12.04
CA ALA A 130 -11.96 10.07 12.52
C ALA A 130 -10.73 9.16 12.65
N ALA A 131 -9.57 9.64 12.20
CA ALA A 131 -8.31 8.95 12.39
C ALA A 131 -7.80 9.13 13.82
N GLU A 132 -7.16 8.10 14.36
CA GLU A 132 -6.38 8.21 15.60
C GLU A 132 -5.18 9.13 15.36
N ARG A 133 -4.88 9.99 16.35
CA ARG A 133 -3.76 10.91 16.23
C ARG A 133 -2.44 10.15 16.43
N GLY A 134 -1.51 10.33 15.50
CA GLY A 134 -0.17 9.75 15.64
C GLY A 134 0.65 9.81 14.35
N ASN A 135 1.90 9.39 14.47
CA ASN A 135 2.78 9.18 13.33
C ASN A 135 2.81 7.68 13.04
N TYR A 136 2.35 7.30 11.86
CA TYR A 136 2.26 5.91 11.45
C TYR A 136 3.16 5.65 10.22
N PRO A 137 3.84 4.50 10.13
CA PRO A 137 4.51 4.09 8.90
C PRO A 137 3.51 3.98 7.74
N LEU A 138 3.92 4.47 6.57
CA LEU A 138 3.13 4.40 5.34
C LEU A 138 3.51 3.15 4.53
N VAL A 139 2.50 2.44 4.06
CA VAL A 139 2.61 1.31 3.12
C VAL A 139 1.81 1.62 1.87
N VAL A 140 2.42 1.43 0.69
CA VAL A 140 1.68 1.49 -0.57
C VAL A 140 1.39 0.07 -1.06
N PHE A 141 0.12 -0.21 -1.28
CA PHE A 141 -0.38 -1.45 -1.86
C PHE A 141 -0.61 -1.27 -3.36
N SER A 142 0.06 -2.08 -4.16
CA SER A 142 -0.05 -2.11 -5.63
C SER A 142 -0.83 -3.36 -6.05
N HIS A 143 -2.00 -3.16 -6.66
CA HIS A 143 -2.85 -4.27 -7.09
C HIS A 143 -2.31 -4.90 -8.39
N ALA A 144 -2.54 -6.20 -8.60
CA ALA A 144 -2.24 -6.86 -9.87
C ALA A 144 -3.09 -6.27 -11.02
N SER A 145 -2.60 -6.43 -12.25
CA SER A 145 -3.31 -5.95 -13.44
C SER A 145 -4.70 -6.59 -13.55
N ALA A 146 -5.67 -5.85 -14.08
CA ALA A 146 -7.10 -6.22 -14.14
C ALA A 146 -7.83 -6.31 -12.77
N PHE A 147 -7.18 -5.96 -11.67
CA PHE A 147 -7.82 -5.70 -10.38
C PHE A 147 -7.96 -4.19 -10.13
N HIS A 148 -8.32 -3.83 -8.89
CA HIS A 148 -8.55 -2.45 -8.48
C HIS A 148 -7.93 -2.20 -7.09
N ARG A 149 -7.81 -0.93 -6.71
CA ARG A 149 -7.20 -0.47 -5.45
C ARG A 149 -7.70 -1.19 -4.19
N ARG A 150 -8.99 -1.55 -4.16
CA ARG A 150 -9.66 -2.32 -3.08
C ARG A 150 -9.52 -3.85 -3.19
N GLY A 151 -8.62 -4.37 -4.02
CA GLY A 151 -8.44 -5.82 -4.20
C GLY A 151 -7.77 -6.52 -3.02
N GLY A 152 -7.01 -5.78 -2.19
CA GLY A 152 -6.25 -6.31 -1.06
C GLY A 152 -6.78 -5.91 0.31
N THR A 153 -8.08 -5.64 0.47
CA THR A 153 -8.66 -5.05 1.69
C THR A 153 -8.39 -5.87 2.95
N PHE A 154 -8.34 -7.21 2.87
CA PHE A 154 -7.97 -8.05 4.02
C PHE A 154 -6.58 -7.68 4.56
N LEU A 155 -5.56 -7.62 3.70
CA LEU A 155 -4.21 -7.24 4.08
C LEU A 155 -4.12 -5.78 4.52
N CYS A 156 -4.76 -4.87 3.79
CA CYS A 156 -4.68 -3.44 4.06
C CYS A 156 -5.32 -3.07 5.40
N THR A 157 -6.48 -3.65 5.72
CA THR A 157 -7.14 -3.45 7.02
C THR A 157 -6.39 -4.13 8.16
N HIS A 158 -5.80 -5.31 7.91
CA HIS A 158 -4.93 -5.96 8.90
C HIS A 158 -3.73 -5.08 9.25
N LEU A 159 -2.96 -4.60 8.26
CA LEU A 159 -1.85 -3.69 8.50
C LEU A 159 -2.31 -2.39 9.19
N ALA A 160 -3.43 -1.80 8.77
CA ALA A 160 -3.95 -0.61 9.42
C ALA A 160 -4.29 -0.82 10.90
N SER A 161 -4.86 -1.98 11.26
CA SER A 161 -5.14 -2.33 12.66
C SER A 161 -3.88 -2.46 13.52
N HIS A 162 -2.72 -2.74 12.89
CA HIS A 162 -1.41 -2.80 13.53
C HIS A 162 -0.70 -1.44 13.61
N GLY A 163 -1.35 -0.35 13.19
CA GLY A 163 -0.79 0.99 13.27
C GLY A 163 -0.01 1.41 12.03
N TYR A 164 -0.38 0.92 10.85
CA TYR A 164 0.13 1.42 9.57
C TYR A 164 -0.92 2.32 8.92
N VAL A 165 -0.50 3.35 8.18
CA VAL A 165 -1.36 3.92 7.15
C VAL A 165 -1.07 3.15 5.87
N VAL A 166 -2.10 2.62 5.23
CA VAL A 166 -1.98 1.89 3.97
C VAL A 166 -2.71 2.67 2.89
N ALA A 167 -2.11 2.83 1.72
CA ALA A 167 -2.75 3.49 0.59
C ALA A 167 -2.62 2.65 -0.68
N ALA A 168 -3.65 2.71 -1.53
CA ALA A 168 -3.66 2.09 -2.84
C ALA A 168 -4.31 3.05 -3.84
N LEU A 169 -3.97 2.93 -5.13
CA LEU A 169 -4.68 3.62 -6.21
C LEU A 169 -5.05 2.65 -7.32
N ASP A 170 -5.99 3.06 -8.17
CA ASP A 170 -6.23 2.38 -9.43
C ASP A 170 -5.16 2.82 -10.44
N HIS A 171 -4.29 1.92 -10.87
CA HIS A 171 -3.15 2.25 -11.73
C HIS A 171 -3.57 2.89 -13.07
N SER A 172 -2.62 3.53 -13.74
CA SER A 172 -2.81 4.19 -15.04
C SER A 172 -3.47 3.29 -16.08
N GLU A 173 -3.17 1.99 -16.08
CA GLU A 173 -3.82 0.98 -16.91
C GLU A 173 -5.36 0.89 -16.73
N VAL A 174 -5.89 1.37 -15.60
CA VAL A 174 -7.32 1.41 -15.27
C VAL A 174 -7.92 2.79 -15.58
N VAL A 175 -7.18 3.88 -15.34
CA VAL A 175 -7.72 5.25 -15.39
C VAL A 175 -7.38 6.02 -16.67
N ALA A 176 -6.32 5.64 -17.38
CA ALA A 176 -5.84 6.35 -18.56
C ALA A 176 -6.51 5.84 -19.84
N PRO A 177 -7.29 6.66 -20.57
CA PRO A 177 -8.00 6.22 -21.78
C PRO A 177 -7.09 5.64 -22.86
N GLU A 178 -5.88 6.17 -23.01
CA GLU A 178 -4.88 5.71 -23.97
C GLU A 178 -4.35 4.29 -23.67
N LEU A 179 -4.45 3.84 -22.41
CA LEU A 179 -4.06 2.50 -21.97
C LEU A 179 -5.24 1.53 -21.88
N SER A 180 -6.44 1.98 -22.24
CA SER A 180 -7.60 1.10 -22.31
C SER A 180 -7.46 0.08 -23.43
N ARG A 181 -7.96 -1.15 -23.18
CA ARG A 181 -8.00 -2.21 -24.19
C ARG A 181 -8.88 -1.78 -25.36
N LYS A 182 -8.36 -1.89 -26.59
CA LYS A 182 -9.14 -1.66 -27.81
C LYS A 182 -9.62 -3.01 -28.39
N GLN A 183 -10.78 -2.99 -29.07
CA GLN A 183 -11.45 -4.21 -29.56
C GLN A 183 -10.66 -4.95 -30.65
N ASN A 184 -9.90 -4.22 -31.47
CA ASN A 184 -9.22 -4.73 -32.66
C ASN A 184 -7.70 -4.47 -32.61
N GLU A 185 -7.07 -4.63 -31.45
CA GLU A 185 -5.60 -4.49 -31.32
C GLU A 185 -4.87 -5.62 -32.04
N THR A 186 -3.82 -5.29 -32.78
CA THR A 186 -2.83 -6.30 -33.20
C THR A 186 -2.03 -6.78 -31.99
N ASP A 187 -1.32 -7.91 -32.14
CA ASP A 187 -0.46 -8.42 -31.07
C ASP A 187 0.63 -7.41 -30.69
N GLU A 188 1.19 -6.67 -31.66
CA GLU A 188 2.17 -5.62 -31.42
C GLU A 188 1.57 -4.45 -30.64
N GLN A 189 0.36 -4.02 -30.98
CA GLN A 189 -0.34 -2.93 -30.26
C GLN A 189 -0.66 -3.34 -28.82
N LYS A 190 -1.07 -4.60 -28.63
CA LYS A 190 -1.34 -5.17 -27.31
C LYS A 190 -0.06 -5.23 -26.47
N ALA A 191 1.06 -5.66 -27.05
CA ALA A 191 2.35 -5.70 -26.38
C ALA A 191 2.81 -4.30 -25.96
N ALA A 192 2.79 -3.33 -26.88
CA ALA A 192 3.16 -1.95 -26.59
C ALA A 192 2.31 -1.32 -25.49
N ARG A 193 0.99 -1.60 -25.47
CA ARG A 193 0.10 -1.14 -24.39
C ARG A 193 0.46 -1.75 -23.04
N TRP A 194 0.87 -3.02 -23.01
CA TRP A 194 1.33 -3.67 -21.78
C TRP A 194 2.66 -3.12 -21.29
N ASP A 195 3.61 -2.86 -22.20
CA ASP A 195 4.89 -2.24 -21.85
C ASP A 195 4.68 -0.86 -21.20
N GLU A 196 3.80 -0.04 -21.78
CA GLU A 196 3.45 1.28 -21.23
C GLU A 196 2.71 1.16 -19.89
N ALA A 197 1.78 0.21 -19.76
CA ALA A 197 1.09 -0.06 -18.49
C ALA A 197 2.10 -0.43 -17.38
N ILE A 198 3.03 -1.35 -17.66
CA ILE A 198 4.09 -1.74 -16.72
C ILE A 198 4.98 -0.55 -16.37
N ALA A 199 5.42 0.22 -17.38
CA ALA A 199 6.25 1.40 -17.19
C ALA A 199 5.56 2.48 -16.33
N SER A 200 4.23 2.57 -16.40
CA SER A 200 3.45 3.57 -15.65
C SER A 200 3.28 3.27 -14.16
N ARG A 201 3.47 2.02 -13.71
CA ARG A 201 3.22 1.60 -12.31
C ARG A 201 4.14 2.27 -11.30
N VAL A 202 5.43 2.40 -11.60
CA VAL A 202 6.39 3.07 -10.71
C VAL A 202 6.09 4.58 -10.59
N PRO A 203 5.87 5.33 -11.70
CA PRO A 203 5.36 6.70 -11.64
C PRO A 203 4.07 6.86 -10.83
N ASP A 204 3.12 5.94 -10.96
CA ASP A 204 1.87 6.00 -10.17
C ASP A 204 2.12 5.90 -8.67
N VAL A 205 2.93 4.91 -8.25
CA VAL A 205 3.27 4.72 -6.83
C VAL A 205 4.02 5.94 -6.28
N ARG A 206 4.96 6.50 -7.05
CA ARG A 206 5.69 7.71 -6.65
C ARG A 206 4.74 8.90 -6.50
N PHE A 207 3.86 9.10 -7.47
CA PHE A 207 2.83 10.14 -7.39
C PHE A 207 1.99 9.99 -6.12
N LEU A 208 1.51 8.77 -5.79
CA LEU A 208 0.74 8.55 -4.57
C LEU A 208 1.54 8.87 -3.31
N LEU A 209 2.81 8.46 -3.24
CA LEU A 209 3.68 8.77 -2.11
C LEU A 209 3.83 10.28 -1.93
N ASP A 210 4.13 11.01 -3.01
CA ASP A 210 4.28 12.47 -2.97
C ASP A 210 2.98 13.14 -2.49
N GLN A 211 1.81 12.68 -2.98
CA GLN A 211 0.51 13.18 -2.53
C GLN A 211 0.27 12.97 -1.03
N LEU A 212 0.73 11.86 -0.45
CA LEU A 212 0.48 11.49 0.94
C LEU A 212 1.50 12.07 1.93
N VAL A 213 2.72 12.33 1.47
CA VAL A 213 3.80 12.88 2.30
C VAL A 213 3.77 14.40 2.30
N ASP A 214 3.52 15.04 1.15
CA ASP A 214 3.61 16.50 1.02
C ASP A 214 2.32 17.23 1.40
N ARG A 215 1.21 16.50 1.55
CA ARG A 215 -0.08 17.08 1.94
C ARG A 215 -0.55 16.42 3.23
N PRO A 216 -0.92 17.21 4.26
CA PRO A 216 -1.62 16.64 5.40
C PRO A 216 -2.88 15.97 4.87
N LEU A 217 -2.97 14.66 5.09
CA LEU A 217 -4.17 13.91 4.78
C LEU A 217 -5.37 14.63 5.41
N PRO A 218 -6.52 14.78 4.72
CA PRO A 218 -7.70 15.41 5.27
C PRO A 218 -8.39 14.52 6.32
N ILE A 219 -7.63 13.79 7.14
CA ILE A 219 -8.07 12.80 8.12
C ILE A 219 -8.43 13.41 9.49
N GLY A 220 -8.29 14.73 9.63
CA GLY A 220 -8.75 15.49 10.81
C GLY A 220 -10.12 16.12 10.57
N GLY A 221 -11.04 15.89 11.51
CA GLY A 221 -12.17 16.78 11.78
C GLY A 221 -11.79 17.80 12.86
#